data_AF-A0A645C6H0-F1
#
_entry.id   AF-A0A645C6H0-F1
#
_cell.length_a   1.000
_cell.length_b   1.000
_cell.length_c   1.000
_cell.angle_alpha   90.00
_cell.angle_beta   90.00
_cell.angle_gamma   90.00
#
_symmetry.space_group_name_H-M   'P 1'
#
loop_
_entity.id
_entity.type
_entity.pdbx_description
1 polymer ?
#
loop_
_entity_poly.entity_id
_entity_poly.type
_entity_poly.pdbx_seq_one_letter_code
_entity_poly.pdbx_strand_id
1 'polypeptide(L)'
;MTVNSGLMYQVINPDFEHFPMLTSWYWAVPYIAAIYIMKNLTDKTNRTYILYVAIAMIGFSFIAFMIFDRSVLSYLLIDTLLLGAFGVYDLFWWSIIGEILDYTENPSKILGIGLSANVFGVLIGGIIGSAIYNTDNSKLNSSVLALVILFIILIILPILHNQLSRLLKNHSYLTSVQEREKDFNAYEKYKIFNELTERENEIVGLLLNGRTYKMIAEELYLSENTVKTHIKNIYSKLHIKSKSELIKMLSDKII
;
A
#
# COMPACT_ATOMS: atom_id res chain seq x y z
N MET A 1 1.11 8.84 7.16
CA MET A 1 -0.26 8.44 6.75
C MET A 1 -1.20 8.38 7.95
N THR A 2 -1.02 7.42 8.88
CA THR A 2 -1.91 7.24 10.05
C THR A 2 -1.78 8.38 11.07
N VAL A 3 -0.58 9.00 11.14
CA VAL A 3 -0.35 10.30 11.82
C VAL A 3 -1.25 11.42 11.27
N ASN A 4 -1.47 11.48 9.95
CA ASN A 4 -2.34 12.50 9.35
C ASN A 4 -3.80 12.29 9.74
N SER A 5 -4.23 11.03 9.94
CA SER A 5 -5.57 10.72 10.46
C SER A 5 -5.73 11.21 11.90
N GLY A 6 -4.75 10.96 12.78
CA GLY A 6 -4.75 11.49 14.15
C GLY A 6 -4.78 13.02 14.21
N LEU A 7 -4.04 13.69 13.31
CA LEU A 7 -4.04 15.15 13.19
C LEU A 7 -5.37 15.69 12.65
N MET A 8 -6.01 15.01 11.69
CA MET A 8 -7.31 15.40 11.14
C MET A 8 -8.36 15.56 12.25
N TYR A 9 -8.46 14.57 13.14
CA TYR A 9 -9.44 14.60 14.25
C TYR A 9 -9.26 15.79 15.18
N GLN A 10 -8.03 16.29 15.32
CA GLN A 10 -7.70 17.37 16.25
C GLN A 10 -7.64 18.76 15.59
N VAL A 11 -7.68 18.84 14.27
CA VAL A 11 -7.35 20.08 13.53
C VAL A 11 -8.43 20.44 12.53
N ILE A 12 -8.86 19.47 11.71
CA ILE A 12 -9.85 19.73 10.66
C ILE A 12 -11.25 19.59 11.23
N ASN A 13 -11.53 18.51 11.96
CA ASN A 13 -12.88 18.24 12.47
C ASN A 13 -13.42 19.34 13.42
N PRO A 14 -12.62 19.90 14.35
CA PRO A 14 -13.09 20.98 15.23
C PRO A 14 -13.58 22.22 14.47
N ASP A 15 -12.94 22.57 13.36
CA ASP A 15 -13.31 23.73 12.53
C ASP A 15 -14.70 23.57 11.86
N PHE A 16 -15.23 22.34 11.78
CA PHE A 16 -16.53 22.02 11.19
C PHE A 16 -17.56 21.49 12.21
N GLU A 17 -17.26 21.50 13.52
CA GLU A 17 -18.17 21.02 14.58
C GLU A 17 -19.54 21.72 14.61
N HIS A 18 -19.64 22.91 14.01
CA HIS A 18 -20.87 23.66 13.82
C HIS A 18 -21.90 22.94 12.91
N PHE A 19 -21.52 21.85 12.23
CA PHE A 19 -22.40 20.99 11.43
C PHE A 19 -22.46 19.53 11.96
N PRO A 20 -23.00 19.30 13.17
CA PRO A 20 -22.90 18.01 13.87
C PRO A 20 -23.58 16.85 13.13
N MET A 21 -24.68 17.14 12.41
CA MET A 21 -25.36 16.12 11.62
C MET A 21 -24.49 15.65 10.45
N LEU A 22 -23.67 16.53 9.85
CA LEU A 22 -22.86 16.16 8.69
C LEU A 22 -21.57 15.46 9.11
N THR A 23 -20.89 16.00 10.12
CA THR A 23 -19.61 15.47 10.62
C THR A 23 -19.72 14.09 11.29
N SER A 24 -20.93 13.69 11.71
CA SER A 24 -21.16 12.39 12.37
C SER A 24 -21.13 11.17 11.44
N TRP A 25 -21.52 11.30 10.18
CA TRP A 25 -21.61 10.17 9.24
C TRP A 25 -20.87 10.38 7.92
N TYR A 26 -20.73 11.61 7.45
CA TYR A 26 -20.20 11.85 6.10
C TYR A 26 -18.76 11.36 5.95
N TRP A 27 -17.98 11.40 7.04
CA TRP A 27 -16.60 10.89 7.05
C TRP A 27 -16.49 9.44 6.52
N ALA A 28 -17.49 8.59 6.75
CA ALA A 28 -17.44 7.20 6.29
C ALA A 28 -17.67 7.09 4.76
N VAL A 29 -18.39 8.04 4.15
CA VAL A 29 -18.89 7.92 2.78
C VAL A 29 -17.77 7.97 1.74
N PRO A 30 -16.88 8.98 1.72
CA PRO A 30 -15.77 9.01 0.77
C PRO A 30 -14.82 7.82 0.92
N TYR A 31 -14.59 7.40 2.17
CA TYR A 31 -13.73 6.26 2.47
C TYR A 31 -14.29 4.95 1.89
N ILE A 32 -15.56 4.65 2.17
CA ILE A 32 -16.25 3.46 1.63
C ILE A 32 -16.33 3.53 0.11
N ALA A 33 -16.66 4.70 -0.45
CA ALA A 33 -16.72 4.91 -1.89
C ALA A 33 -15.36 4.64 -2.56
N ALA A 34 -14.25 5.13 -1.98
CA ALA A 34 -12.91 4.88 -2.48
C ALA A 34 -12.57 3.38 -2.48
N ILE A 35 -12.89 2.66 -1.40
CA ILE A 35 -12.69 1.20 -1.34
C ILE A 35 -13.54 0.48 -2.40
N TYR A 36 -14.80 0.88 -2.57
CA TYR A 36 -15.70 0.28 -3.55
C TYR A 36 -15.20 0.51 -4.99
N ILE A 37 -14.74 1.73 -5.29
CA ILE A 37 -14.11 2.05 -6.59
C ILE A 37 -12.87 1.17 -6.79
N MET A 38 -11.97 1.13 -5.81
CA MET A 38 -10.73 0.35 -5.86
C MET A 38 -10.98 -1.15 -6.07
N LYS A 39 -12.02 -1.70 -5.44
CA LYS A 39 -12.45 -3.09 -5.61
C LYS A 39 -12.87 -3.40 -7.05
N ASN A 40 -13.48 -2.44 -7.74
CA ASN A 40 -14.02 -2.62 -9.09
C ASN A 40 -13.03 -2.23 -10.21
N LEU A 41 -11.83 -1.79 -9.87
CA LEU A 41 -10.81 -1.47 -10.87
C LEU A 41 -10.29 -2.75 -11.53
N THR A 42 -10.28 -2.76 -12.86
CA THR A 42 -9.71 -3.84 -13.66
C THR A 42 -8.23 -4.08 -13.35
N ASP A 43 -7.77 -5.32 -13.50
CA ASP A 43 -6.38 -5.74 -13.27
C ASP A 43 -5.33 -5.03 -14.16
N LYS A 44 -5.77 -4.25 -15.15
CA LYS A 44 -4.92 -3.44 -16.04
C LYS A 44 -4.54 -2.07 -15.45
N THR A 45 -5.15 -1.66 -14.34
CA THR A 45 -4.92 -0.33 -13.76
C THR A 45 -3.60 -0.27 -13.01
N ASN A 46 -2.75 0.70 -13.34
CA ASN A 46 -1.47 0.92 -12.66
C ASN A 46 -1.70 1.41 -11.22
N ARG A 47 -1.57 0.50 -10.25
CA ARG A 47 -1.84 0.81 -8.83
C ARG A 47 -0.87 1.81 -8.22
N THR A 48 0.35 1.91 -8.73
CA THR A 48 1.32 2.95 -8.35
C THR A 48 0.78 4.33 -8.68
N TYR A 49 0.16 4.48 -9.86
CA TYR A 49 -0.43 5.75 -10.28
C TYR A 49 -1.58 6.16 -9.35
N ILE A 50 -2.43 5.21 -8.97
CA ILE A 50 -3.51 5.46 -8.01
C ILE A 50 -2.95 5.98 -6.68
N LEU A 51 -1.83 5.42 -6.19
CA LEU A 51 -1.22 5.90 -4.96
C LEU A 51 -0.74 7.35 -5.08
N TYR A 52 -0.17 7.75 -6.22
CA TYR A 52 0.17 9.16 -6.46
C TYR A 52 -1.05 10.07 -6.51
N VAL A 53 -2.15 9.61 -7.13
CA VAL A 53 -3.42 10.34 -7.10
C VAL A 53 -3.90 10.51 -5.67
N ALA A 54 -3.85 9.47 -4.83
CA ALA A 54 -4.23 9.57 -3.42
C ALA A 54 -3.36 10.58 -2.65
N ILE A 55 -2.05 10.63 -2.90
CA ILE A 55 -1.18 11.64 -2.26
C ILE A 55 -1.55 13.05 -2.71
N ALA A 56 -1.76 13.23 -4.01
CA ALA A 56 -2.18 14.51 -4.55
C ALA A 56 -3.52 14.95 -3.94
N MET A 57 -4.47 14.03 -3.76
CA MET A 57 -5.74 14.28 -3.08
C MET A 57 -5.53 14.79 -1.65
N ILE A 58 -4.62 14.19 -0.87
CA ILE A 58 -4.29 14.69 0.49
C ILE A 58 -3.67 16.10 0.41
N GLY A 59 -2.75 16.34 -0.54
CA GLY A 59 -2.16 17.66 -0.73
C GLY A 59 -3.22 18.72 -1.06
N PHE A 60 -4.11 18.41 -2.01
CA PHE A 60 -5.21 19.28 -2.40
C PHE A 60 -6.23 19.49 -1.28
N SER A 61 -6.49 18.49 -0.42
CA SER A 61 -7.39 18.67 0.72
C SER A 61 -6.83 19.67 1.73
N PHE A 62 -5.52 19.64 2.01
CA PHE A 62 -4.89 20.62 2.90
C PHE A 62 -4.82 22.02 2.28
N ILE A 63 -4.56 22.12 0.97
CA ILE A 63 -4.62 23.40 0.26
C ILE A 63 -6.04 23.96 0.29
N ALA A 64 -7.06 23.15 0.00
CA ALA A 64 -8.45 23.53 0.07
C ALA A 64 -8.85 23.96 1.50
N PHE A 65 -8.36 23.28 2.53
CA PHE A 65 -8.58 23.65 3.93
C PHE A 65 -7.98 25.02 4.30
N MET A 66 -6.87 25.42 3.68
CA MET A 66 -6.26 26.73 3.90
C MET A 66 -6.98 27.86 3.15
N ILE A 67 -7.53 27.58 1.96
CA ILE A 67 -8.08 28.62 1.07
C ILE A 67 -9.57 28.82 1.30
N PHE A 68 -10.33 27.74 1.48
CA PHE A 68 -11.79 27.79 1.51
C PHE A 68 -12.35 28.12 2.90
N ASP A 69 -13.57 28.64 2.88
CA ASP A 69 -14.32 28.97 4.07
C ASP A 69 -14.75 27.73 4.86
N ARG A 70 -15.32 27.93 6.05
CA ARG A 70 -15.86 26.84 6.88
C ARG A 70 -17.31 26.52 6.52
N SER A 71 -17.62 26.51 5.21
CA SER A 71 -18.94 26.14 4.72
C SER A 71 -19.11 24.62 4.60
N VAL A 72 -20.35 24.19 4.44
CA VAL A 72 -20.71 22.79 4.17
C VAL A 72 -20.02 22.28 2.89
N LEU A 73 -19.97 23.09 1.83
CA LEU A 73 -19.36 22.68 0.56
C LEU A 73 -17.85 22.45 0.72
N SER A 74 -17.18 23.32 1.46
CA SER A 74 -15.76 23.20 1.79
C SER A 74 -15.49 21.94 2.60
N TYR A 75 -16.32 21.66 3.61
CA TYR A 75 -16.24 20.40 4.36
C TYR A 75 -16.36 19.18 3.44
N LEU A 76 -17.42 19.12 2.62
CA LEU A 76 -17.65 18.01 1.70
C LEU A 76 -16.44 17.80 0.77
N LEU A 77 -15.87 18.87 0.20
CA LEU A 77 -14.71 18.77 -0.69
C LEU A 77 -13.46 18.28 0.05
N ILE A 78 -13.13 18.89 1.19
CA ILE A 78 -11.92 18.59 1.96
C ILE A 78 -11.99 17.15 2.48
N ASP A 79 -13.11 16.79 3.10
CA ASP A 79 -13.34 15.47 3.69
C ASP A 79 -13.37 14.38 2.61
N THR A 80 -13.97 14.66 1.45
CA THR A 80 -13.99 13.70 0.33
C THR A 80 -12.60 13.41 -0.21
N LEU A 81 -11.79 14.44 -0.42
CA LEU A 81 -10.42 14.27 -0.90
C LEU A 81 -9.55 13.55 0.14
N LEU A 82 -9.65 13.95 1.40
CA LEU A 82 -8.81 13.42 2.46
C LEU A 82 -9.14 11.96 2.81
N LEU A 83 -10.41 11.66 3.08
CA LEU A 83 -10.85 10.32 3.47
C LEU A 83 -10.91 9.35 2.29
N GLY A 84 -11.20 9.85 1.09
CA GLY A 84 -11.06 9.06 -0.13
C GLY A 84 -9.61 8.60 -0.33
N ALA A 85 -8.63 9.48 -0.11
CA ALA A 85 -7.23 9.11 -0.16
C ALA A 85 -6.85 8.10 0.93
N PHE A 86 -7.32 8.27 2.16
CA PHE A 86 -7.09 7.30 3.24
C PHE A 86 -7.65 5.92 2.91
N GLY A 87 -8.83 5.83 2.29
CA GLY A 87 -9.41 4.55 1.85
C GLY A 87 -8.55 3.81 0.83
N VAL A 88 -8.01 4.53 -0.16
CA VAL A 88 -7.06 3.96 -1.14
C VAL A 88 -5.81 3.42 -0.45
N TYR A 89 -5.29 4.19 0.51
CA TYR A 89 -4.07 3.87 1.23
C TYR A 89 -4.20 2.68 2.17
N ASP A 90 -5.30 2.61 2.92
CA ASP A 90 -5.57 1.49 3.79
C ASP A 90 -5.70 0.20 2.98
N LEU A 91 -6.38 0.24 1.84
CA LEU A 91 -6.46 -0.92 0.95
C LEU A 91 -5.08 -1.37 0.46
N PHE A 92 -4.21 -0.43 0.11
CA PHE A 92 -2.83 -0.73 -0.27
C PHE A 92 -2.03 -1.34 0.89
N TRP A 93 -2.12 -0.76 2.09
CA TRP A 93 -1.45 -1.25 3.29
C TRP A 93 -1.90 -2.66 3.68
N TRP A 94 -3.21 -2.91 3.69
CA TRP A 94 -3.78 -4.23 3.96
C TRP A 94 -3.43 -5.25 2.88
N SER A 95 -3.31 -4.84 1.62
CA SER A 95 -2.84 -5.72 0.55
C SER A 95 -1.38 -6.14 0.74
N ILE A 96 -0.49 -5.23 1.14
CA ILE A 96 0.92 -5.56 1.41
C ILE A 96 1.03 -6.52 2.59
N ILE A 97 0.32 -6.23 3.68
CA ILE A 97 0.30 -7.13 4.84
C ILE A 97 -0.24 -8.49 4.41
N GLY A 98 -1.35 -8.53 3.68
CA GLY A 98 -1.94 -9.77 3.16
C GLY A 98 -0.95 -10.60 2.36
N GLU A 99 -0.21 -9.98 1.42
CA GLU A 99 0.82 -10.68 0.65
C GLU A 99 1.94 -11.19 1.56
N ILE A 100 2.42 -10.39 2.53
CA ILE A 100 3.49 -10.82 3.44
C ILE A 100 3.07 -12.03 4.29
N LEU A 101 1.81 -12.12 4.71
CA LEU A 101 1.34 -13.20 5.59
C LEU A 101 1.53 -14.59 4.97
N ASP A 102 1.43 -14.72 3.64
CA ASP A 102 1.61 -15.98 2.92
C ASP A 102 3.03 -16.55 2.99
N TYR A 103 4.02 -15.74 3.37
CA TYR A 103 5.44 -16.11 3.35
C TYR A 103 6.07 -16.16 4.75
N THR A 104 5.27 -16.04 5.80
CA THR A 104 5.81 -15.83 7.16
C THR A 104 5.48 -16.97 8.08
N GLU A 105 6.46 -17.37 8.90
CA GLU A 105 6.29 -18.46 9.86
C GLU A 105 5.33 -18.10 11.01
N ASN A 106 5.21 -16.79 11.33
CA ASN A 106 4.34 -16.29 12.37
C ASN A 106 3.49 -15.10 11.87
N PRO A 107 2.35 -15.37 11.22
CA PRO A 107 1.45 -14.35 10.70
C PRO A 107 0.93 -13.39 11.78
N SER A 108 0.61 -13.92 12.96
CA SER A 108 0.10 -13.12 14.09
C SER A 108 1.08 -12.05 14.56
N LYS A 109 2.38 -12.34 14.54
CA LYS A 109 3.42 -11.36 14.90
C LYS A 109 3.44 -10.20 13.89
N ILE A 110 3.38 -10.50 12.60
CA ILE A 110 3.46 -9.47 11.55
C ILE A 110 2.20 -8.64 11.48
N LEU A 111 1.03 -9.28 11.55
CA LEU A 111 -0.24 -8.57 11.71
C LEU A 111 -0.24 -7.69 12.96
N GLY A 112 0.22 -8.22 14.10
CA GLY A 112 0.30 -7.48 15.36
C GLY A 112 1.21 -6.26 15.26
N ILE A 113 2.38 -6.37 14.64
CA ILE A 113 3.30 -5.24 14.40
C ILE A 113 2.64 -4.22 13.46
N GLY A 114 2.05 -4.67 12.35
CA GLY A 114 1.41 -3.78 11.37
C GLY A 114 0.22 -3.00 11.94
N LEU A 115 -0.65 -3.67 12.70
CA LEU A 115 -1.75 -3.05 13.44
C LEU A 115 -1.25 -2.07 14.50
N SER A 116 -0.26 -2.47 15.30
CA SER A 116 0.32 -1.62 16.34
C SER A 116 0.95 -0.36 15.75
N ALA A 117 1.67 -0.48 14.63
CA ALA A 117 2.25 0.66 13.93
C ALA A 117 1.19 1.62 13.39
N ASN A 118 0.06 1.09 12.88
CA ASN A 118 -1.07 1.90 12.43
C ASN A 118 -1.64 2.73 13.60
N VAL A 119 -2.04 2.07 14.69
CA VAL A 119 -2.61 2.69 15.89
C VAL A 119 -1.62 3.67 16.52
N PHE A 120 -0.33 3.31 16.60
CA PHE A 120 0.71 4.17 17.14
C PHE A 120 0.88 5.46 16.34
N GLY A 121 0.77 5.38 15.00
CA GLY A 121 0.78 6.57 14.16
C GLY A 121 -0.42 7.48 14.43
N VAL A 122 -1.64 6.95 14.57
CA VAL A 122 -2.83 7.73 14.94
C VAL A 122 -2.63 8.40 16.31
N LEU A 123 -2.10 7.66 17.29
CA LEU A 123 -1.82 8.18 18.63
C LEU A 123 -0.83 9.35 18.59
N ILE A 124 0.30 9.20 17.90
CA ILE A 124 1.29 10.28 17.73
C ILE A 124 0.63 11.50 17.06
N GLY A 125 -0.15 11.27 16.00
CA GLY A 125 -0.86 12.36 15.32
C GLY A 125 -1.81 13.11 16.25
N GLY A 126 -2.56 12.38 17.07
CA GLY A 126 -3.46 12.97 18.07
C GLY A 126 -2.72 13.75 19.15
N ILE A 127 -1.61 13.23 19.67
CA ILE A 127 -0.79 13.92 20.68
C ILE A 127 -0.19 15.20 20.10
N ILE A 128 0.38 15.15 18.89
CA ILE A 128 0.94 16.33 18.22
C ILE A 128 -0.16 17.36 17.96
N GLY A 129 -1.32 16.93 17.45
CA GLY A 129 -2.46 17.80 17.19
C GLY A 129 -2.96 18.50 18.45
N SER A 130 -3.12 17.74 19.54
CA SER A 130 -3.56 18.27 20.84
C SER A 130 -2.55 19.22 21.47
N ALA A 131 -1.25 18.88 21.43
CA ALA A 131 -0.19 19.76 21.94
C ALA A 131 -0.21 21.13 21.24
N ILE A 132 -0.45 21.14 19.92
CA ILE A 132 -0.48 22.37 19.13
C ILE A 132 -1.77 23.15 19.35
N TYR A 133 -2.91 22.47 19.44
CA TYR A 133 -4.20 23.09 19.76
C TYR A 133 -4.19 23.82 21.11
N ASN A 134 -3.54 23.22 22.12
CA ASN A 134 -3.47 23.78 23.47
C ASN A 134 -2.45 24.91 23.65
N THR A 135 -1.60 25.19 22.66
CA THR A 135 -0.49 26.16 22.81
C THR A 135 -0.87 27.60 22.44
N ASP A 136 -1.91 27.87 21.64
CA ASP A 136 -2.37 29.25 21.46
C ASP A 136 -3.80 29.41 20.87
N ASN A 137 -4.53 30.42 21.36
CA ASN A 137 -5.97 30.63 21.18
C ASN A 137 -6.36 31.29 19.84
N SER A 138 -5.74 30.90 18.71
CA SER A 138 -5.98 31.58 17.42
C SER A 138 -6.16 30.64 16.21
N LYS A 139 -7.15 30.99 15.37
CA LYS A 139 -7.47 30.38 14.06
C LYS A 139 -6.28 30.33 13.08
N LEU A 140 -5.21 31.07 13.33
CA LEU A 140 -3.98 31.04 12.53
C LEU A 140 -3.25 29.68 12.64
N ASN A 141 -3.43 28.96 13.75
CA ASN A 141 -2.72 27.70 14.01
C ASN A 141 -3.18 26.55 13.10
N SER A 142 -4.48 26.44 12.79
CA SER A 142 -5.00 25.34 11.95
C SER A 142 -4.45 25.40 10.52
N SER A 143 -4.33 26.61 9.96
CA SER A 143 -3.80 26.81 8.60
C SER A 143 -2.29 26.63 8.53
N VAL A 144 -1.54 27.13 9.53
CA VAL A 144 -0.09 26.90 9.64
C VAL A 144 0.20 25.40 9.78
N LEU A 145 -0.62 24.67 10.53
CA LEU A 145 -0.45 23.24 10.71
C LEU A 145 -0.79 22.45 9.45
N ALA A 146 -1.86 22.82 8.74
CA ALA A 146 -2.15 22.27 7.41
C ALA A 146 -0.97 22.47 6.44
N LEU A 147 -0.32 23.63 6.50
CA LEU A 147 0.88 23.93 5.72
C LEU A 147 2.08 23.06 6.12
N VAL A 148 2.34 22.88 7.42
CA VAL A 148 3.39 21.98 7.92
C VAL A 148 3.14 20.54 7.46
N ILE A 149 1.90 20.06 7.55
CA ILE A 149 1.53 18.73 7.07
C ILE A 149 1.73 18.62 5.55
N LEU A 150 1.36 19.64 4.79
CA LEU A 150 1.59 19.69 3.34
C LEU A 150 3.09 19.56 3.02
N PHE A 151 3.96 20.29 3.72
CA PHE A 151 5.41 20.17 3.54
C PHE A 151 5.94 18.79 3.92
N ILE A 152 5.46 18.21 5.02
CA ILE A 152 5.82 16.84 5.41
C ILE A 152 5.39 15.84 4.32
N ILE A 153 4.19 15.97 3.75
CA ILE A 153 3.71 15.12 2.66
C ILE A 153 4.60 15.28 1.42
N LEU A 154 4.96 16.51 1.05
CA LEU A 154 5.81 16.79 -0.10
C LEU A 154 7.23 16.22 0.07
N ILE A 155 7.78 16.19 1.30
CA ILE A 155 9.07 15.57 1.61
C ILE A 155 8.98 14.04 1.60
N ILE A 156 7.89 13.48 2.12
CA ILE A 156 7.65 12.04 2.14
C ILE A 156 7.37 11.51 0.74
N LEU A 157 6.74 12.28 -0.14
CA LEU A 157 6.36 11.89 -1.50
C LEU A 157 7.51 11.27 -2.32
N PRO A 158 8.69 11.90 -2.48
CA PRO A 158 9.81 11.32 -3.23
C PRO A 158 10.44 10.11 -2.53
N ILE A 159 10.48 10.10 -1.20
CA ILE A 159 10.96 8.95 -0.41
C ILE A 159 10.04 7.75 -0.64
N LEU A 160 8.74 7.98 -0.55
CA LEU A 160 7.72 6.99 -0.82
C LEU A 160 7.80 6.55 -2.28
N HIS A 161 7.91 7.46 -3.26
CA HIS A 161 8.10 7.11 -4.67
C HIS A 161 9.28 6.16 -4.87
N ASN A 162 10.43 6.46 -4.28
CA ASN A 162 11.64 5.65 -4.41
C ASN A 162 11.50 4.29 -3.72
N GLN A 163 10.88 4.24 -2.54
CA GLN A 163 10.65 2.98 -1.84
C GLN A 163 9.58 2.14 -2.53
N LEU A 164 8.48 2.74 -2.97
CA LEU A 164 7.38 2.09 -3.67
C LEU A 164 7.84 1.58 -5.04
N SER A 165 8.59 2.38 -5.81
CA SER A 165 9.17 1.92 -7.08
C SER A 165 10.18 0.80 -6.88
N ARG A 166 10.94 0.80 -5.78
CA ARG A 166 11.88 -0.29 -5.44
C ARG A 166 11.18 -1.56 -4.95
N LEU A 167 10.16 -1.42 -4.09
CA LEU A 167 9.38 -2.54 -3.56
C LEU A 167 8.48 -3.14 -4.65
N LEU A 168 7.84 -2.29 -5.45
CA LEU A 168 6.93 -2.72 -6.50
C LEU A 168 7.63 -3.17 -7.78
N LYS A 169 8.89 -2.77 -8.06
CA LYS A 169 9.69 -3.43 -9.10
C LYS A 169 9.81 -4.94 -8.88
N ASN A 170 9.70 -5.39 -7.63
CA ASN A 170 9.87 -6.79 -7.22
C ASN A 170 8.57 -7.44 -6.71
N HIS A 171 7.44 -6.72 -6.62
CA HIS A 171 6.17 -7.27 -6.16
C HIS A 171 5.26 -7.66 -7.32
N SER A 172 4.58 -8.79 -7.12
CA SER A 172 3.61 -9.44 -8.02
C SER A 172 2.47 -8.52 -8.48
N TYR A 173 2.28 -7.38 -7.81
CA TYR A 173 1.29 -6.37 -8.18
C TYR A 173 1.61 -5.57 -9.46
N LEU A 174 2.89 -5.38 -9.82
CA LEU A 174 3.27 -4.59 -11.01
C LEU A 174 3.82 -5.42 -12.18
N THR A 175 4.10 -6.70 -11.99
CA THR A 175 4.67 -7.54 -13.06
C THR A 175 3.64 -7.90 -14.14
N SER A 176 2.38 -7.48 -14.05
CA SER A 176 1.34 -7.89 -14.98
C SER A 176 1.24 -7.07 -16.28
N VAL A 177 2.04 -6.01 -16.53
CA VAL A 177 1.77 -5.13 -17.70
C VAL A 177 2.94 -4.92 -18.67
N GLN A 178 4.21 -5.04 -18.31
CA GLN A 178 5.29 -4.62 -19.24
C GLN A 178 6.00 -5.69 -20.06
N GLU A 179 5.76 -6.99 -19.83
CA GLU A 179 6.38 -8.06 -20.65
C GLU A 179 5.35 -9.05 -21.20
N ARG A 180 4.15 -8.58 -21.55
CA ARG A 180 3.08 -9.44 -22.08
C ARG A 180 3.20 -9.77 -23.58
N GLU A 181 4.27 -9.37 -24.25
CA GLU A 181 4.52 -9.73 -25.65
C GLU A 181 6.02 -9.94 -25.92
N LYS A 182 6.53 -11.14 -25.60
CA LYS A 182 7.34 -11.93 -26.54
C LYS A 182 7.67 -13.31 -25.98
N ASP A 183 7.35 -14.29 -26.81
CA ASP A 183 7.88 -15.66 -26.84
C ASP A 183 7.29 -16.69 -25.87
N PHE A 184 6.16 -17.24 -26.33
CA PHE A 184 5.56 -18.53 -25.97
C PHE A 184 6.45 -19.76 -26.34
N ASN A 185 7.78 -19.59 -26.40
CA ASN A 185 8.76 -20.63 -26.77
C ASN A 185 9.77 -20.94 -25.64
N ALA A 186 9.41 -20.67 -24.38
CA ALA A 186 10.32 -20.77 -23.23
C ALA A 186 10.36 -22.15 -22.54
N TYR A 187 9.73 -23.20 -23.07
CA TYR A 187 9.80 -24.54 -22.47
C TYR A 187 11.23 -25.13 -22.46
N GLU A 188 12.11 -24.65 -23.35
CA GLU A 188 13.53 -25.05 -23.40
C GLU A 188 14.43 -24.31 -22.38
N LYS A 189 13.95 -23.27 -21.68
CA LYS A 189 14.82 -22.34 -20.92
C LYS A 189 14.90 -22.60 -19.41
N TYR A 190 14.09 -23.49 -18.84
CA TYR A 190 13.99 -23.64 -17.38
C TYR A 190 14.81 -24.81 -16.81
N LYS A 191 16.11 -24.86 -17.09
CA LYS A 191 17.08 -25.54 -16.21
C LYS A 191 17.94 -24.48 -15.52
N ILE A 192 17.29 -23.65 -14.72
CA ILE A 192 17.90 -22.51 -14.04
C ILE A 192 18.86 -23.00 -12.94
N PHE A 193 18.45 -24.06 -12.23
CA PHE A 193 19.23 -24.64 -11.15
C PHE A 193 19.37 -26.14 -11.36
N ASN A 194 20.63 -26.60 -11.43
CA ASN A 194 20.96 -28.03 -11.55
C ASN A 194 20.56 -28.84 -10.31
N GLU A 195 20.43 -28.19 -9.16
CA GLU A 195 20.05 -28.78 -7.87
C GLU A 195 18.53 -29.03 -7.75
N LEU A 196 17.74 -28.42 -8.63
CA LEU A 196 16.29 -28.52 -8.63
C LEU A 196 15.80 -29.57 -9.63
N THR A 197 14.69 -30.22 -9.31
CA THR A 197 13.99 -31.09 -10.27
C THR A 197 13.41 -30.27 -11.42
N GLU A 198 12.99 -30.92 -12.51
CA GLU A 198 12.32 -30.22 -13.63
C GLU A 198 11.07 -29.48 -13.15
N ARG A 199 10.26 -30.14 -12.32
CA ARG A 199 9.05 -29.54 -11.76
C ARG A 199 9.35 -28.35 -10.85
N GLU A 200 10.41 -28.45 -10.06
CA GLU A 200 10.85 -27.34 -9.20
C GLU A 200 11.38 -26.16 -10.03
N ASN A 201 12.13 -26.42 -11.11
CA ASN A 201 12.58 -25.38 -12.02
C ASN A 201 11.42 -24.70 -12.77
N GLU A 202 10.39 -25.47 -13.15
CA GLU A 202 9.17 -24.93 -13.76
C GLU A 202 8.44 -23.99 -12.79
N ILE A 203 8.28 -24.40 -11.53
CA ILE A 203 7.71 -23.55 -10.47
C ILE A 203 8.56 -22.29 -10.25
N VAL A 204 9.89 -22.41 -10.22
CA VAL A 204 10.79 -21.25 -10.15
C VAL A 204 10.57 -20.30 -11.32
N GLY A 205 10.48 -20.82 -12.55
CA GLY A 205 10.22 -20.01 -13.74
C GLY A 205 8.93 -19.20 -13.61
N LEU A 206 7.84 -19.86 -13.21
CA LEU A 206 6.56 -19.18 -13.00
C LEU A 206 6.60 -18.16 -11.86
N LEU A 207 7.33 -18.46 -10.77
CA LEU A 207 7.54 -17.50 -9.68
C LEU A 207 8.27 -16.24 -10.17
N LEU A 208 9.30 -16.41 -11.00
CA LEU A 208 10.07 -15.30 -11.59
C LEU A 208 9.22 -14.47 -12.56
N ASN A 209 8.29 -15.12 -13.27
CA ASN A 209 7.29 -14.45 -14.11
C ASN A 209 6.17 -13.76 -13.30
N GLY A 210 6.32 -13.64 -11.98
CA GLY A 210 5.37 -12.92 -11.13
C GLY A 210 4.07 -13.68 -10.82
N ARG A 211 3.97 -14.97 -11.17
CA ARG A 211 2.77 -15.78 -10.84
C ARG A 211 2.64 -15.96 -9.33
N THR A 212 1.40 -15.89 -8.84
CA THR A 212 1.08 -16.24 -7.45
C THR A 212 1.01 -17.76 -7.28
N TYR A 213 1.07 -18.26 -6.05
CA TYR A 213 1.02 -19.71 -5.79
C TYR A 213 -0.25 -20.35 -6.33
N LYS A 214 -1.38 -19.63 -6.25
CA LYS A 214 -2.66 -20.06 -6.82
C LYS A 214 -2.61 -20.14 -8.33
N MET A 215 -2.05 -19.14 -9.01
CA MET A 215 -1.90 -19.16 -10.47
C MET A 215 -0.97 -20.29 -10.92
N ILE A 216 0.11 -20.54 -10.19
CA ILE A 216 1.01 -21.66 -10.45
C ILE A 216 0.27 -22.99 -10.25
N ALA A 217 -0.54 -23.11 -9.21
CA ALA A 217 -1.34 -24.29 -8.95
C ALA A 217 -2.32 -24.57 -10.09
N GLU A 218 -3.01 -23.54 -10.58
CA GLU A 218 -3.92 -23.64 -11.72
C GLU A 218 -3.19 -24.00 -13.02
N GLU A 219 -2.09 -23.31 -13.33
CA GLU A 219 -1.29 -23.49 -14.55
C GLU A 219 -0.62 -24.87 -14.60
N LEU A 220 -0.24 -25.40 -13.44
CA LEU A 220 0.43 -26.68 -13.31
C LEU A 220 -0.52 -27.84 -12.94
N TYR A 221 -1.82 -27.60 -12.81
CA TYR A 221 -2.81 -28.58 -12.35
C TYR A 221 -2.45 -29.24 -11.01
N LEU A 222 -1.98 -28.44 -10.06
CA LEU A 222 -1.62 -28.84 -8.69
C LEU A 222 -2.58 -28.20 -7.67
N SER A 223 -2.55 -28.71 -6.44
CA SER A 223 -3.14 -27.97 -5.31
C SER A 223 -2.19 -26.84 -4.86
N GLU A 224 -2.74 -25.75 -4.33
CA GLU A 224 -1.92 -24.65 -3.77
C GLU A 224 -0.99 -25.15 -2.65
N ASN A 225 -1.44 -26.11 -1.83
CA ASN A 225 -0.62 -26.73 -0.79
C ASN A 225 0.56 -27.52 -1.37
N THR A 226 0.35 -28.20 -2.50
CA THR A 226 1.43 -28.89 -3.22
C THR A 226 2.45 -27.89 -3.73
N VAL A 227 2.01 -26.76 -4.30
CA VAL A 227 2.90 -25.67 -4.74
C VAL A 227 3.69 -25.09 -3.57
N LYS A 228 3.04 -24.77 -2.45
CA LYS A 228 3.72 -24.30 -1.22
C LYS A 228 4.80 -25.28 -0.75
N THR A 229 4.52 -26.58 -0.81
CA THR A 229 5.47 -27.64 -0.46
C THR A 229 6.67 -27.66 -1.39
N HIS A 230 6.46 -27.58 -2.71
CA HIS A 230 7.55 -27.47 -3.67
C HIS A 230 8.41 -26.23 -3.43
N ILE A 231 7.80 -25.08 -3.16
CA ILE A 231 8.53 -23.83 -2.90
C ILE A 231 9.37 -23.93 -1.63
N LYS A 232 8.85 -24.53 -0.56
CA LYS A 232 9.63 -24.80 0.65
C LYS A 232 10.85 -25.68 0.35
N ASN A 233 10.67 -26.72 -0.47
CA ASN A 233 11.77 -27.60 -0.87
C ASN A 233 12.80 -26.88 -1.75
N ILE A 234 12.35 -26.03 -2.68
CA ILE A 234 13.22 -25.18 -3.51
C ILE A 234 14.07 -24.27 -2.62
N TYR A 235 13.44 -23.56 -1.69
CA TYR A 235 14.15 -22.64 -0.78
C TYR A 235 15.16 -23.39 0.09
N SER A 236 14.79 -24.57 0.59
CA SER A 236 15.70 -25.44 1.34
C SER A 236 16.91 -25.89 0.50
N LYS A 237 16.68 -26.34 -0.73
CA LYS A 237 17.73 -26.83 -1.64
C LYS A 237 18.69 -25.72 -2.07
N LEU A 238 18.17 -24.52 -2.31
CA LEU A 238 18.96 -23.36 -2.71
C LEU A 238 19.54 -22.58 -1.52
N HIS A 239 19.29 -23.04 -0.28
CA HIS A 239 19.71 -22.38 0.96
C HIS A 239 19.25 -20.91 1.08
N ILE A 240 18.04 -20.63 0.62
CA ILE A 240 17.40 -19.31 0.70
C ILE A 240 16.13 -19.36 1.54
N LYS A 241 15.62 -18.20 1.93
CA LYS A 241 14.42 -18.06 2.77
C LYS A 241 13.28 -17.29 2.10
N SER A 242 13.53 -16.66 0.95
CA SER A 242 12.53 -15.81 0.32
C SER A 242 12.66 -15.73 -1.20
N LYS A 243 11.55 -15.35 -1.85
CA LYS A 243 11.52 -15.01 -3.28
C LYS A 243 12.52 -13.88 -3.62
N SER A 244 12.71 -12.92 -2.71
CA SER A 244 13.67 -11.84 -2.94
C SER A 244 15.11 -12.35 -2.98
N GLU A 245 15.46 -13.33 -2.15
CA GLU A 245 16.77 -13.99 -2.18
C GLU A 245 16.94 -14.84 -3.45
N LEU A 246 15.88 -15.51 -3.90
CA LEU A 246 15.87 -16.24 -5.18
C LEU A 246 16.19 -15.30 -6.37
N ILE A 247 15.54 -14.14 -6.42
CA ILE A 247 15.77 -13.13 -7.47
C ILE A 247 17.20 -12.61 -7.40
N LYS A 248 17.70 -12.31 -6.20
CA LYS A 248 19.09 -11.85 -6.01
C LYS A 248 20.12 -12.89 -6.46
N MET A 249 19.92 -14.14 -6.09
CA MET A 249 20.79 -15.26 -6.49
C MET A 249 20.84 -15.45 -8.00
N LEU A 250 19.76 -15.09 -8.71
CA LEU A 250 19.72 -15.13 -10.18
C LEU A 250 20.40 -13.94 -10.82
N SER A 251 20.22 -12.73 -10.28
CA SER A 251 20.96 -11.56 -10.78
C SER A 251 22.47 -11.76 -10.64
N ASP A 252 22.92 -12.41 -9.57
CA ASP A 252 24.33 -12.69 -9.31
C ASP A 252 24.90 -13.81 -10.20
N LYS A 253 24.06 -14.67 -10.81
CA LYS A 253 24.46 -15.73 -11.75
C LYS A 253 24.48 -15.28 -13.22
N ILE A 254 23.80 -14.18 -13.54
CA ILE A 254 23.61 -13.69 -14.93
C ILE A 254 24.65 -12.61 -15.30
N ILE A 255 25.47 -12.15 -14.33
CA ILE A 255 26.63 -11.27 -14.53
C ILE A 255 27.91 -12.11 -14.61
#